data_AF-A0A7C6TGH4-F1
#
_entry.id   AF-A0A7C6TGH4-F1
#
_cell.length_a   1.000
_cell.length_b   1.000
_cell.length_c   1.000
_cell.angle_alpha   90.00
_cell.angle_beta   90.00
_cell.angle_gamma   90.00
#
_symmetry.space_group_name_H-M   'P 1'
#
loop_
_entity.id
_entity.type
_entity.pdbx_description
1 polymer ?
#
loop_
_entity_poly.entity_id
_entity_poly.type
_entity_poly.pdbx_seq_one_letter_code
_entity_poly.pdbx_strand_id
1 'polypeptide(L)' 'MLTTADVARRFGVSTTTVRRWCELGLLPGAERVGVKQRATWVIPEGALQGFEPPKPGRPKKERQ' A
#
# COMPACT_ATOMS: atom_id res chain seq x y z
N MET A 1 -5.31 -11.71 1.75
CA MET A 1 -4.19 -10.77 1.55
C MET A 1 -4.55 -9.80 0.44
N LEU A 2 -4.17 -8.53 0.57
CA LEU A 2 -4.49 -7.44 -0.36
C LEU A 2 -3.24 -7.01 -1.11
N THR A 3 -3.37 -6.66 -2.38
CA THR A 3 -2.24 -6.12 -3.14
C THR A 3 -2.08 -4.63 -2.86
N THR A 4 -0.94 -4.05 -3.22
CA THR A 4 -0.77 -2.59 -3.20
C THR A 4 -1.84 -1.83 -3.98
N ALA A 5 -2.46 -2.44 -5.00
CA ALA A 5 -3.53 -1.83 -5.78
C ALA A 5 -4.85 -1.81 -5.01
N ASP A 6 -5.18 -2.88 -4.29
CA ASP A 6 -6.37 -2.94 -3.45
C ASP A 6 -6.28 -1.95 -2.29
N VAL A 7 -5.12 -1.90 -1.63
CA VAL A 7 -4.87 -0.93 -0.56
C VAL A 7 -4.93 0.49 -1.10
N ALA A 8 -4.32 0.75 -2.25
CA ALA A 8 -4.38 2.06 -2.90
C ALA A 8 -5.83 2.51 -3.15
N ARG A 9 -6.69 1.61 -3.63
CA ARG A 9 -8.12 1.88 -3.84
C ARG A 9 -8.87 2.13 -2.54
N ARG A 10 -8.63 1.33 -1.50
CA ARG A 10 -9.28 1.48 -0.19
C ARG A 10 -8.96 2.83 0.47
N PHE A 11 -7.72 3.28 0.35
CA PHE A 11 -7.25 4.52 0.97
C PHE A 11 -7.30 5.74 0.02
N GLY A 12 -7.71 5.57 -1.23
CA GLY A 12 -7.73 6.65 -2.24
C GLY A 12 -6.32 7.21 -2.57
N VAL A 13 -5.27 6.40 -2.40
CA VAL A 13 -3.88 6.81 -2.65
C VAL A 13 -3.30 6.11 -3.88
N SER A 14 -2.09 6.49 -4.29
CA SER A 14 -1.41 5.78 -5.38
C SER A 14 -0.71 4.51 -4.89
N THR A 15 -0.58 3.51 -5.77
CA THR A 15 0.17 2.27 -5.48
C THR A 15 1.61 2.54 -5.07
N THR A 16 2.24 3.58 -5.61
CA THR A 16 3.57 4.05 -5.20
C THR A 16 3.61 4.49 -3.74
N THR A 17 2.56 5.16 -3.25
CA THR A 17 2.43 5.54 -1.84
C THR A 17 2.36 4.31 -0.95
N VAL A 18 1.55 3.32 -1.33
CA VAL A 18 1.43 2.06 -0.58
C VAL A 18 2.75 1.29 -0.57
N ARG A 19 3.45 1.22 -1.72
CA ARG A 19 4.80 0.63 -1.78
C ARG A 19 5.75 1.31 -0.82
N ARG A 20 5.73 2.65 -0.77
CA ARG A 20 6.54 3.42 0.16
C ARG A 20 6.19 3.11 1.61
N TRP A 21 4.92 2.89 1.95
CA TRP A 21 4.54 2.44 3.30
C TRP A 21 5.11 1.06 3.64
N CYS A 22 5.12 0.15 2.68
CA CYS A 22 5.74 -1.17 2.85
C CYS A 22 7.26 -1.05 3.05
N GLU A 23 7.94 -0.22 2.25
CA GLU A 23 9.39 0.03 2.36
C GLU A 23 9.76 0.73 3.68
N LEU A 24 8.90 1.61 4.19
CA LEU A 24 9.07 2.28 5.48
C LEU A 24 8.69 1.40 6.68
N GLY A 25 8.19 0.18 6.46
CA GLY A 25 7.75 -0.71 7.54
C GLY A 25 6.50 -0.23 8.28
N LEU A 26 5.71 0.66 7.67
CA LEU A 26 4.49 1.22 8.27
C LEU A 26 3.32 0.22 8.30
N LEU A 27 3.38 -0.79 7.43
CA LEU A 27 2.35 -1.83 7.32
C LEU A 27 2.89 -3.14 7.92
N PRO A 28 2.51 -3.49 9.16
CA PRO A 28 3.03 -4.68 9.83
C PRO A 28 2.57 -5.95 9.10
N GLY A 29 3.50 -6.69 8.51
CA GLY A 29 3.20 -7.90 7.72
C GLY A 29 3.10 -7.68 6.22
N ALA A 30 3.44 -6.49 5.70
CA ALA A 30 3.63 -6.32 4.27
C ALA A 30 4.82 -7.15 3.79
N GLU A 31 4.55 -8.11 2.90
CA GLU A 31 5.56 -9.00 2.34
C GLU A 31 5.68 -8.79 0.84
N ARG A 32 6.92 -8.84 0.35
CA ARG A 32 7.20 -8.78 -1.08
C ARG A 32 7.24 -10.19 -1.64
N VAL A 33 6.14 -10.62 -2.26
CA VAL A 33 5.99 -11.96 -2.85
C VAL A 33 6.21 -11.90 -4.35
N GLY A 34 7.17 -12.69 -4.84
CA GLY A 34 7.40 -12.93 -6.27
C GLY A 34 8.88 -12.90 -6.63
N VAL A 35 9.16 -13.17 -7.91
CA VAL A 35 10.52 -13.46 -8.39
C VAL A 35 11.03 -12.33 -9.27
N LYS A 36 12.24 -11.82 -8.98
CA LYS A 36 12.92 -10.73 -9.73
C LYS A 36 12.01 -9.53 -10.00
N GLN A 37 11.60 -9.34 -11.26
CA GLN A 37 10.80 -8.20 -11.74
C GLN A 37 9.30 -8.33 -11.51
N ARG A 38 8.81 -9.52 -11.15
CA ARG A 38 7.39 -9.81 -10.88
C ARG A 38 7.05 -9.79 -9.38
N ALA A 39 7.93 -9.25 -8.55
CA ALA A 39 7.72 -9.20 -7.12
C ALA A 39 6.66 -8.15 -6.76
N THR A 40 5.57 -8.60 -6.14
CA THR A 40 4.41 -7.80 -5.73
C THR A 40 4.35 -7.74 -4.21
N TRP A 41 4.00 -6.57 -3.69
CA TRP A 41 3.73 -6.41 -2.27
C TRP A 41 2.32 -6.90 -1.95
N VAL A 42 2.24 -7.86 -1.03
CA VAL A 42 1.01 -8.38 -0.43
C VAL A 42 0.95 -7.94 1.02
N ILE A 43 -0.19 -7.38 1.39
CA ILE A 43 -0.43 -6.77 2.69
C ILE A 43 -1.61 -7.53 3.31
N PRO A 44 -1.47 -8.14 4.49
CA PRO A 44 -2.60 -8.78 5.16
C PRO A 44 -3.61 -7.71 5.58
N GLU A 45 -4.89 -8.06 5.54
CA GLU A 45 -5.95 -7.10 5.87
C GLU A 45 -5.86 -6.60 7.31
N GLY A 46 -5.39 -7.45 8.24
CA GLY A 46 -5.11 -7.07 9.62
C GLY A 46 -4.04 -5.96 9.76
N ALA A 47 -3.10 -5.84 8.80
CA ALA A 47 -2.13 -4.75 8.79
C ALA A 47 -2.77 -3.38 8.51
N LEU A 48 -3.95 -3.37 7.90
CA LEU A 48 -4.70 -2.15 7.59
C LEU A 48 -5.67 -1.77 8.70
N GLN A 49 -5.95 -2.70 9.62
CA GLN A 49 -6.93 -2.50 10.67
C GLN A 49 -6.34 -1.54 11.73
N GLY A 50 -6.81 -0.29 11.72
CA GLY A 50 -6.28 0.77 12.58
C GLY A 50 -5.04 1.48 12.04
N PHE A 51 -4.61 1.19 10.80
CA PHE A 51 -3.54 1.94 10.15
C PHE A 51 -4.07 3.28 9.65
N GLU A 52 -3.68 4.38 10.29
CA GLU A 52 -3.92 5.72 9.79
C GLU A 52 -2.77 6.16 8.88
N PRO A 53 -3.02 6.42 7.58
CA PRO A 53 -1.98 6.89 6.69
C PRO A 53 -1.53 8.30 7.10
N PRO A 54 -0.22 8.60 7.06
CA PRO A 54 0.27 9.95 7.35
C PRO A 54 -0.36 10.93 6.35
N LYS A 55 -0.87 12.06 6.86
CA LYS A 55 -1.63 13.08 6.10
C LYS A 55 -0.98 13.29 4.73
N PRO A 56 -1.65 12.90 3.63
CA PRO A 56 -1.10 13.10 2.30
C PRO A 56 -0.99 14.61 2.07
N GLY A 57 0.25 15.12 1.98
CA GLY A 57 0.53 16.56 1.80
C GLY A 57 -0.06 17.18 0.53
N ARG A 58 -0.62 16.37 -0.37
CA ARG A 58 -1.43 16.82 -1.50
C ARG A 58 -2.46 15.74 -1.88
N PRO A 59 -3.77 16.02 -1.85
CA PRO A 59 -4.75 15.10 -2.40
C PRO A 59 -4.45 14.89 -3.88
N LYS A 60 -4.31 13.63 -4.30
CA LYS A 60 -3.90 13.30 -5.67
C LYS A 60 -5.12 13.28 -6.57
N LYS A 61 -5.04 14.05 -7.66
CA LYS A 61 -6.07 14.20 -8.70
C LYS A 61 -6.48 12.83 -9.23
N GLU A 62 -7.76 12.50 -9.09
CA GLU A 62 -8.39 11.33 -9.68
C GLU A 62 -8.21 11.41 -11.21
N ARG A 63 -7.65 10.37 -11.81
CA ARG A 63 -7.52 10.25 -13.27
C ARG A 63 -8.52 9.19 -13.70
N GLN A 64 -9.70 9.65 -14.15
CA GLN A 64 -10.70 8.83 -14.87
C GLN A 64 -10.12 8.33 -16.19
#